data_AF-A0A7K0YUE1-F1
#
_entry.id   AF-A0A7K0YUE1-F1
#
_cell.length_a   1.000
_cell.length_b   1.000
_cell.length_c   1.000
_cell.angle_alpha   90.00
_cell.angle_beta   90.00
_cell.angle_gamma   90.00
#
_symmetry.space_group_name_H-M   'P 1'
#
loop_
_entity.id
_entity.type
_entity.pdbx_description
1 polymer ?
#
loop_
_entity_poly.entity_id
_entity_poly.type
_entity_poly.pdbx_seq_one_letter_code
_entity_poly.pdbx_strand_id
1 'polypeptide(L)' 'ADYPIMRHMMNLESVRTYEGTDEVHALVVGRALTGEEAFR' A
#
# COMPACT_ATOMS: atom_id res chain seq x y z
N ALA A 1 14.92 -2.57 28.00
CA ALA A 1 13.72 -3.27 27.54
C ALA A 1 13.55 -2.95 26.07
N ASP A 2 13.47 -3.96 25.21
CA ASP A 2 13.36 -3.77 23.77
C ASP A 2 11.96 -3.21 23.42
N TYR A 3 11.83 -2.44 22.33
CA TYR A 3 10.55 -1.82 21.91
C TYR A 3 9.95 -2.54 20.68
N PRO A 4 9.39 -3.77 20.85
CA PRO A 4 8.98 -4.60 19.74
C PRO A 4 7.81 -4.00 18.93
N ILE A 5 6.88 -3.31 19.59
CA ILE A 5 5.73 -2.69 18.92
C ILE A 5 6.18 -1.61 17.94
N MET A 6 7.08 -0.71 18.37
CA MET A 6 7.63 0.33 17.50
C MET A 6 8.42 -0.28 16.32
N ARG A 7 9.18 -1.36 16.56
CA ARG A 7 9.85 -2.09 15.48
C ARG A 7 8.86 -2.68 14.47
N HIS A 8 7.79 -3.33 14.92
CA HIS A 8 6.79 -3.90 14.03
C HIS A 8 6.03 -2.82 13.25
N MET A 9 5.75 -1.67 13.87
CA MET A 9 5.16 -0.52 13.18
C MET A 9 6.04 -0.04 12.02
N MET A 10 7.35 0.10 12.24
CA MET A 10 8.29 0.49 11.17
C MET A 10 8.36 -0.58 10.06
N ASN A 11 8.34 -1.86 10.41
CA ASN A 11 8.34 -2.94 9.43
C ASN A 11 7.06 -2.91 8.57
N LEU A 12 5.89 -2.72 9.19
CA LEU A 12 4.61 -2.65 8.48
C LEU A 12 4.56 -1.46 7.52
N GLU A 13 5.16 -0.33 7.88
CA GLU A 13 5.14 0.84 7.00
C GLU A 13 6.06 0.70 5.80
N SER A 14 7.17 -0.02 5.94
CA SER A 14 7.95 -0.47 4.79
C SER A 14 7.14 -1.39 3.87
N VAL A 15 6.36 -2.32 4.44
CA VAL A 15 5.53 -3.26 3.66
C VAL A 15 4.44 -2.49 2.88
N ARG A 16 3.78 -1.53 3.52
CA ARG A 16 2.68 -0.75 2.92
C ARG A 16 3.09 0.07 1.69
N THR A 17 4.37 0.40 1.55
CA THR A 17 4.85 1.34 0.53
C THR A 17 5.70 0.72 -0.57
N TYR A 18 6.33 -0.44 -0.31
CA TYR A 18 7.32 -1.01 -1.24
C TYR A 18 6.70 -1.69 -2.47
N GLU A 19 5.63 -2.48 -2.30
CA GLU A 19 5.07 -3.32 -3.38
C GLU A 19 3.84 -2.70 -4.06
N GLY A 20 3.60 -1.42 -3.83
CA GLY A 20 2.40 -0.71 -4.27
C GLY A 20 1.73 -0.03 -3.09
N THR A 21 1.39 1.24 -3.26
CA THR A 21 0.67 2.00 -2.22
C THR A 21 -0.81 1.65 -2.25
N ASP A 22 -1.52 1.98 -1.17
CA ASP A 22 -2.98 1.82 -1.10
C ASP A 22 -3.68 2.50 -2.29
N GLU A 23 -3.20 3.66 -2.71
CA GLU A 23 -3.73 4.41 -3.85
C GLU A 23 -3.49 3.68 -5.18
N VAL A 24 -2.29 3.13 -5.39
CA VAL A 24 -1.99 2.37 -6.60
C VAL A 24 -2.90 1.14 -6.71
N HIS A 25 -3.07 0.39 -5.61
CA HIS A 25 -3.97 -0.76 -5.60
C HIS A 25 -5.44 -0.36 -5.82
N ALA A 26 -5.89 0.76 -5.24
CA ALA A 26 -7.22 1.28 -5.49
C ALA A 26 -7.44 1.60 -6.98
N LEU A 27 -6.45 2.17 -7.67
CA LEU A 27 -6.54 2.45 -9.11
C LEU A 27 -6.55 1.17 -9.96
N VAL A 28 -5.77 0.15 -9.58
CA VAL A 28 -5.81 -1.16 -10.25
C VAL A 28 -7.20 -1.80 -10.14
N VAL A 29 -7.77 -1.83 -8.93
CA VAL A 29 -9.13 -2.33 -8.69
C VAL A 29 -10.16 -1.50 -9.44
N GLY A 30 -10.03 -0.17 -9.41
CA GLY A 30 -10.89 0.75 -10.13
C GLY A 30 -10.94 0.44 -11.64
N ARG A 31 -9.78 0.31 -12.27
CA ARG A 31 -9.68 -0.08 -13.69
C ARG A 31 -10.33 -1.43 -13.97
N ALA A 32 -10.17 -2.42 -13.08
CA ALA A 32 -10.77 -3.73 -13.26
C ALA A 32 -12.31 -3.70 -13.19
N LEU A 33 -12.88 -2.76 -12.43
CA LEU A 33 -14.33 -2.60 -12.26
C LEU A 33 -14.97 -1.70 -13.33
N THR A 34 -14.29 -0.62 -13.72
CA THR A 34 -14.86 0.42 -14.60
C THR A 34 -14.38 0.31 -16.05
N GLY A 35 -13.24 -0.32 -16.30
CA GLY A 35 -12.56 -0.32 -17.59
C GLY A 35 -11.78 0.96 -17.91
N GLU A 36 -11.90 2.00 -17.08
CA GLU A 36 -11.23 3.28 -17.28
C GLU A 36 -9.85 3.29 -16.61
N GLU A 37 -8.84 3.79 -17.32
CA GLU A 37 -7.53 4.02 -16.73
C GLU A 37 -7.50 5.37 -15.99
N ALA A 38 -6.99 5.38 -14.77
CA ALA A 38 -6.88 6.57 -13.94
C ALA A 38 -5.46 6.81 -13.38
N PHE A 39 -4.45 6.14 -13.95
CA PHE A 39 -3.05 6.55 -13.79
C PHE A 39 -2.80 7.80 -14.65
N ARG A 40 -1.86 8.64 -14.22
CA ARG A 40 -1.45 9.85 -14.95
C ARG A 40 -0.13 9.62 -15.68
#